data_AF-A0A940JBV4-F1
#
_entry.id   AF-A0A940JBV4-F1
#
_cell.length_a   1.000
_cell.length_b   1.000
_cell.length_c   1.000
_cell.angle_alpha   90.00
_cell.angle_beta   90.00
_cell.angle_gamma   90.00
#
_symmetry.space_group_name_H-M   'P 1'
#
loop_
_entity.id
_entity.type
_entity.pdbx_description
1 polymer ?
#
loop_
_entity_poly.entity_id
_entity_poly.type
_entity_poly.pdbx_seq_one_letter_code
_entity_poly.pdbx_strand_id
1 'polypeptide(L)'
;MHSVADFPSHDPAPAGTGRSAPSVEMRARLVDALADVIDADGYGPSRVRDVARLARVSLTTFYLAFPTKQECLVALAARSEQQAAAWIADRSASATEPWPEAVEAIIRDGLRLVLKRPRVAYAVLAELAGLEESGRRAWRDALEGLAAAIAAGVVVSRAAVGASTELRLGDDAAAFVAGGLIEGLIGLIIESADADHRAARIDALAATAAHAISRLAD
;
A
#
# COMPACT_ATOMS: atom_id res chain seq x y z
N MET A 1 -2.02 38.35 69.95
CA MET A 1 -3.30 37.62 69.81
C MET A 1 -4.06 38.27 68.66
N HIS A 2 -4.38 37.69 67.52
CA HIS A 2 -4.19 36.37 66.90
C HIS A 2 -4.15 36.66 65.38
N SER A 3 -3.12 36.21 64.66
CA SER A 3 -3.17 35.05 63.76
C SER A 3 -4.30 35.14 62.72
N VAL A 4 -3.94 35.56 61.50
CA VAL A 4 -4.66 35.17 60.27
C VAL A 4 -3.73 34.20 59.55
N ALA A 5 -4.25 33.01 59.30
CA ALA A 5 -3.50 31.84 58.87
C ALA A 5 -2.81 32.02 57.52
N ASP A 6 -1.50 31.75 57.49
CA ASP A 6 -0.77 31.40 56.27
C ASP A 6 -1.25 30.03 55.79
N PHE A 7 -1.89 29.99 54.63
CA PHE A 7 -2.08 28.77 53.86
C PHE A 7 -0.91 28.64 52.88
N PRO A 8 -0.22 27.48 52.82
CA PRO A 8 0.80 27.30 51.80
C PRO A 8 0.12 27.36 50.42
N SER A 9 0.50 28.34 49.62
CA SER A 9 0.24 28.34 48.19
C SER A 9 0.89 27.07 47.62
N HIS A 10 0.06 26.08 47.32
CA HIS A 10 0.48 24.94 46.52
C HIS A 10 0.65 25.48 45.10
N ASP A 11 1.89 25.80 44.72
CA ASP A 11 2.22 25.93 43.31
C ASP A 11 1.73 24.66 42.61
N PRO A 12 0.82 24.75 41.63
CA PRO A 12 0.48 23.58 40.86
C PRO A 12 1.76 23.16 40.15
N ALA A 13 2.29 21.99 40.53
CA ALA A 13 3.31 21.30 39.77
C ALA A 13 2.93 21.34 38.28
N PRO A 14 3.88 21.63 37.36
CA PRO A 14 3.55 21.65 35.95
C PRO A 14 2.91 20.32 35.59
N ALA A 15 1.67 20.39 35.11
CA ALA A 15 0.91 19.28 34.60
C ALA A 15 1.84 18.43 33.73
N GLY A 16 2.02 17.17 34.13
CA GLY A 16 2.82 16.22 33.36
C GLY A 16 2.42 16.35 31.90
N THR A 17 3.40 16.63 31.04
CA THR A 17 3.21 16.80 29.61
C THR A 17 2.34 15.66 29.11
N GLY A 18 1.04 15.94 28.90
CA GLY A 18 0.11 14.99 28.35
C GLY A 18 0.76 14.47 27.09
N ARG A 19 0.94 13.15 26.99
CA ARG A 19 1.52 12.52 25.80
C ARG A 19 0.69 12.99 24.61
N SER A 20 1.22 13.95 23.85
CA SER A 20 0.55 14.46 22.68
C SER A 20 0.29 13.30 21.74
N ALA A 21 -0.90 13.27 21.12
CA ALA A 21 -1.22 12.26 20.13
C ALA A 21 -0.10 12.21 19.07
N PRO A 22 0.32 11.02 18.61
CA PRO A 22 1.38 10.91 17.61
C PRO A 22 1.07 11.74 16.36
N SER A 23 2.04 12.54 15.89
CA SER A 23 1.86 13.36 14.69
C SER A 23 1.72 12.49 13.43
N VAL A 24 1.19 13.08 12.34
CA VAL A 24 1.09 12.42 11.03
C VAL A 24 2.47 11.97 10.53
N GLU A 25 3.49 12.83 10.67
CA GLU A 25 4.87 12.53 10.29
C GLU A 25 5.45 11.37 11.11
N MET A 26 5.10 11.30 12.40
CA MET A 26 5.51 10.18 13.25
C MET A 26 4.90 8.86 12.79
N ARG A 27 3.59 8.87 12.48
CA ARG A 27 2.90 7.70 11.93
C ARG A 27 3.52 7.26 10.60
N ALA A 28 3.84 8.20 9.71
CA ALA A 28 4.51 7.91 8.45
C ALA A 28 5.87 7.21 8.65
N ARG A 29 6.72 7.73 9.56
CA ARG A 29 8.02 7.10 9.88
C ARG A 29 7.89 5.70 10.47
N LEU A 30 6.86 5.45 11.28
CA LEU A 30 6.57 4.11 11.80
C LEU A 30 6.16 3.14 10.70
N VAL A 31 5.38 3.60 9.73
CA VAL A 31 4.98 2.80 8.56
C VAL A 31 6.18 2.51 7.65
N ASP A 32 7.07 3.48 7.43
CA ASP A 32 8.35 3.27 6.71
C ASP A 32 9.23 2.24 7.42
N ALA A 33 9.41 2.41 8.73
CA ALA A 33 10.20 1.48 9.53
C ALA A 33 9.61 0.06 9.51
N LEU A 34 8.29 -0.08 9.48
CA LEU A 34 7.67 -1.40 9.33
C LEU A 34 8.00 -2.01 7.98
N ALA A 35 7.89 -1.25 6.88
CA ALA A 35 8.24 -1.75 5.55
C ALA A 35 9.70 -2.23 5.49
N ASP A 36 10.63 -1.46 6.07
CA ASP A 36 12.06 -1.81 6.11
C ASP A 36 12.36 -3.06 6.92
N VAL A 37 11.69 -3.24 8.07
CA VAL A 37 11.83 -4.47 8.87
C VAL A 37 11.24 -5.68 8.12
N ILE A 38 10.09 -5.51 7.45
CA ILE A 38 9.49 -6.59 6.64
C ILE A 38 10.40 -6.98 5.48
N ASP A 39 11.02 -6.02 4.83
CA ASP A 39 11.90 -6.27 3.70
C ASP A 39 13.15 -7.05 4.13
N ALA A 40 13.71 -6.72 5.31
CA ALA A 40 14.87 -7.38 5.89
C ALA A 40 14.60 -8.82 6.35
N ASP A 41 13.50 -9.04 7.09
CA ASP A 41 13.28 -10.28 7.86
C ASP A 41 11.94 -10.98 7.59
N GLY A 42 11.05 -10.36 6.82
CA GLY A 42 9.67 -10.81 6.61
C GLY A 42 8.71 -10.33 7.71
N TYR A 43 7.40 -10.36 7.41
CA TYR A 43 6.39 -9.83 8.33
C TYR A 43 6.18 -10.70 9.58
N GLY A 44 6.09 -12.02 9.45
CA GLY A 44 5.92 -12.92 10.62
C GLY A 44 7.00 -12.71 11.69
N PRO A 45 8.30 -12.81 11.35
CA PRO A 45 9.41 -12.63 12.30
C PRO A 45 9.57 -11.20 12.85
N SER A 46 9.08 -10.18 12.12
CA SER A 46 9.20 -8.78 12.53
C SER A 46 8.58 -8.51 13.91
N ARG A 47 9.26 -7.68 14.71
CA ARG A 47 8.81 -7.32 16.06
C ARG A 47 8.59 -5.82 16.16
N VAL A 48 7.57 -5.41 16.92
CA VAL A 48 7.27 -4.00 17.18
C VAL A 48 8.49 -3.24 17.74
N ARG A 49 9.32 -3.90 18.56
CA ARG A 49 10.56 -3.32 19.11
C ARG A 49 11.54 -2.89 18.02
N ASP A 50 11.62 -3.63 16.93
CA ASP A 50 12.55 -3.36 15.83
C ASP A 50 12.05 -2.17 15.00
N VAL A 51 10.74 -2.12 14.75
CA VAL A 51 10.08 -0.97 14.12
C VAL A 51 10.25 0.30 14.94
N ALA A 52 9.97 0.24 16.25
CA ALA A 52 10.10 1.39 17.14
C ALA A 52 11.55 1.90 17.20
N ARG A 53 12.51 0.97 17.29
CA ARG A 53 13.95 1.28 17.27
C ARG A 53 14.36 1.97 15.96
N LEU A 54 13.93 1.43 14.82
CA LEU A 54 14.27 1.97 13.50
C LEU A 54 13.65 3.36 13.27
N ALA A 55 12.39 3.56 13.70
CA ALA A 55 11.71 4.85 13.66
C ALA A 55 12.21 5.87 14.72
N ARG A 56 13.12 5.44 15.61
CA ARG A 56 13.67 6.23 16.72
C ARG A 56 12.59 6.73 17.69
N VAL A 57 11.69 5.83 18.10
CA VAL A 57 10.64 6.09 19.09
C VAL A 57 10.61 5.05 20.19
N SER A 58 9.95 5.38 21.31
CA SER A 58 9.69 4.39 22.36
C SER A 58 8.62 3.38 21.96
N LEU A 59 8.63 2.20 22.59
CA LEU A 59 7.58 1.20 22.41
C LEU A 59 6.19 1.73 22.82
N THR A 60 6.14 2.54 23.89
CA THR A 60 4.92 3.23 24.30
C THR A 60 4.41 4.17 23.21
N THR A 61 5.31 4.92 22.55
CA THR A 61 4.96 5.81 21.44
C THR A 61 4.43 5.04 20.24
N PHE A 62 5.00 3.87 19.92
CA PHE A 62 4.46 2.98 18.90
C PHE A 62 3.00 2.63 19.20
N TYR A 63 2.71 2.13 20.41
CA TYR A 63 1.37 1.67 20.76
C TYR A 63 0.33 2.80 20.86
N LEU A 64 0.76 4.03 21.09
CA LEU A 64 -0.11 5.21 20.97
C LEU A 64 -0.49 5.51 19.51
N ALA A 65 0.38 5.19 18.55
CA ALA A 65 0.13 5.41 17.13
C ALA A 65 -0.66 4.24 16.52
N PHE A 66 -0.23 3.01 16.82
CA PHE A 66 -0.80 1.79 16.29
C PHE A 66 -1.00 0.79 17.44
N PRO A 67 -2.25 0.44 17.78
CA PRO A 67 -2.53 -0.51 18.86
C PRO A 67 -1.84 -1.86 18.69
N THR A 68 -1.61 -2.29 17.44
CA THR A 68 -0.96 -3.55 17.11
C THR A 68 -0.02 -3.40 15.91
N LYS A 69 0.87 -4.38 15.71
CA LYS A 69 1.69 -4.49 14.48
C LYS A 69 0.82 -4.56 13.23
N GLN A 70 -0.33 -5.24 13.33
CA GLN A 70 -1.30 -5.40 12.26
C GLN A 70 -1.95 -4.08 11.86
N GLU A 71 -2.32 -3.22 12.81
CA GLU A 71 -2.85 -1.88 12.48
C GLU A 71 -1.80 -0.99 11.79
N CYS A 72 -0.52 -1.18 12.11
CA CYS A 72 0.57 -0.55 11.37
C CYS A 72 0.72 -1.13 9.94
N LEU A 73 0.48 -2.43 9.75
CA LEU A 73 0.46 -3.08 8.43
C LEU A 73 -0.72 -2.60 7.58
N VAL A 74 -1.91 -2.42 8.16
CA VAL A 74 -3.07 -1.85 7.47
C VAL A 74 -2.76 -0.43 6.97
N ALA A 75 -2.10 0.39 7.79
CA ALA A 75 -1.65 1.72 7.36
C ALA A 75 -0.58 1.66 6.26
N LEU A 76 0.31 0.65 6.27
CA LEU A 76 1.25 0.40 5.19
C LEU A 76 0.53 0.02 3.88
N ALA A 77 -0.52 -0.79 3.97
CA ALA A 77 -1.33 -1.22 2.83
C ALA A 77 -2.02 -0.04 2.16
N ALA A 78 -2.76 0.77 2.94
CA ALA A 78 -3.44 1.97 2.46
C ALA A 78 -2.45 2.97 1.82
N ARG A 79 -1.26 3.13 2.40
CA ARG A 79 -0.22 3.97 1.81
C ARG A 79 0.31 3.39 0.49
N SER A 80 0.50 2.08 0.42
CA SER A 80 1.00 1.40 -0.78
C SER A 80 -0.01 1.48 -1.93
N GLU A 81 -1.30 1.33 -1.62
CA GLU A 81 -2.41 1.52 -2.56
C GLU A 81 -2.42 2.95 -3.12
N GLN A 82 -2.34 3.97 -2.27
CA GLN A 82 -2.29 5.38 -2.71
C GLN A 82 -1.08 5.66 -3.61
N GLN A 83 0.09 5.11 -3.27
CA GLN A 83 1.30 5.25 -4.08
C GLN A 83 1.16 4.54 -5.43
N ALA A 84 0.57 3.35 -5.46
CA ALA A 84 0.31 2.62 -6.70
C ALA A 84 -0.68 3.36 -7.60
N ALA A 85 -1.79 3.87 -7.05
CA ALA A 85 -2.77 4.64 -7.79
C ALA A 85 -2.17 5.92 -8.40
N ALA A 86 -1.38 6.67 -7.62
CA ALA A 86 -0.68 7.85 -8.12
C ALA A 86 0.32 7.52 -9.23
N TRP A 87 1.09 6.43 -9.07
CA TRP A 87 2.04 5.97 -10.07
C TRP A 87 1.35 5.52 -11.37
N ILE A 88 0.25 4.78 -11.28
CA ILE A 88 -0.56 4.37 -12.45
C ILE A 88 -1.07 5.61 -13.19
N ALA A 89 -1.61 6.60 -12.47
CA ALA A 89 -2.12 7.82 -13.07
C ALA A 89 -1.03 8.59 -13.84
N ASP A 90 0.15 8.77 -13.22
CA ASP A 90 1.30 9.46 -13.84
C ASP A 90 1.84 8.71 -15.07
N ARG A 91 2.02 7.38 -14.96
CA ARG A 91 2.49 6.55 -16.08
C ARG A 91 1.48 6.48 -17.24
N SER A 92 0.18 6.54 -16.93
CA SER A 92 -0.89 6.59 -17.93
C SER A 92 -0.94 7.95 -18.63
N ALA A 93 -0.79 9.04 -17.88
CA ALA A 93 -0.83 10.41 -18.43
C ALA A 93 0.39 10.73 -19.32
N SER A 94 1.49 10.02 -19.12
CA SER A 94 2.73 10.13 -19.90
C SER A 94 2.85 9.11 -21.04
N ALA A 95 1.81 8.30 -21.28
CA ALA A 95 1.83 7.29 -22.33
C ALA A 95 1.92 7.93 -23.73
N THR A 96 2.73 7.31 -24.59
CA THR A 96 2.90 7.76 -25.99
C THR A 96 2.61 6.64 -26.99
N GLU A 97 2.74 5.40 -26.55
CA GLU A 97 2.28 4.19 -27.23
C GLU A 97 0.75 4.14 -27.32
N PRO A 98 0.17 3.42 -28.31
CA PRO A 98 -1.27 3.26 -28.39
C PRO A 98 -1.82 2.60 -27.11
N TRP A 99 -3.09 2.88 -26.81
CA TRP A 99 -3.62 2.66 -25.46
C TRP A 99 -3.55 1.20 -24.96
N PRO A 100 -3.73 0.14 -25.77
CA PRO A 100 -3.57 -1.23 -25.28
C PRO A 100 -2.12 -1.53 -24.91
N GLU A 101 -1.17 -1.07 -25.72
CA GLU A 101 0.26 -1.20 -25.44
C GLU A 101 0.67 -0.39 -24.21
N ALA A 102 0.05 0.78 -24.00
CA ALA A 102 0.25 1.59 -22.80
C ALA A 102 -0.16 0.83 -21.54
N VAL A 103 -1.35 0.22 -21.57
CA VAL A 103 -1.87 -0.60 -20.46
C VAL A 103 -0.93 -1.77 -20.17
N GLU A 104 -0.46 -2.47 -21.20
CA GLU A 104 0.52 -3.55 -21.02
C GLU A 104 1.81 -3.06 -20.36
N ALA A 105 2.36 -1.93 -20.83
CA ALA A 105 3.58 -1.35 -20.28
C ALA A 105 3.40 -0.90 -18.83
N ILE A 106 2.27 -0.26 -18.49
CA ILE A 106 1.92 0.13 -17.12
C ILE A 106 1.90 -1.09 -16.20
N ILE A 107 1.22 -2.16 -16.59
CA ILE A 107 1.12 -3.38 -15.77
C ILE A 107 2.50 -4.02 -15.59
N ARG A 108 3.25 -4.17 -16.68
CA ARG A 108 4.60 -4.75 -16.68
C ARG A 108 5.56 -3.98 -15.76
N ASP A 109 5.59 -2.67 -15.90
CA ASP A 109 6.48 -1.80 -15.12
C ASP A 109 6.04 -1.72 -13.65
N GLY A 110 4.72 -1.75 -13.39
CA GLY A 110 4.15 -1.83 -12.05
C GLY A 110 4.53 -3.13 -11.33
N LEU A 111 4.41 -4.27 -12.01
CA LEU A 111 4.86 -5.57 -11.48
C LEU A 111 6.35 -5.54 -11.14
N ARG A 112 7.20 -5.01 -12.03
CA ARG A 112 8.64 -4.85 -11.76
C ARG A 112 8.92 -3.93 -10.58
N LEU A 113 8.16 -2.85 -10.43
CA LEU A 113 8.29 -1.90 -9.32
C LEU A 113 7.99 -2.59 -7.98
N VAL A 114 6.86 -3.31 -7.90
CA VAL A 114 6.43 -4.01 -6.68
C VAL A 114 7.40 -5.14 -6.31
N LEU A 115 7.93 -5.85 -7.30
CA LEU A 115 8.90 -6.93 -7.09
C LEU A 115 10.29 -6.45 -6.63
N LYS A 116 10.54 -5.14 -6.50
CA LYS A 116 11.74 -4.62 -5.83
C LYS A 116 11.73 -4.87 -4.32
N ARG A 117 10.55 -5.00 -3.71
CA ARG A 117 10.37 -5.29 -2.27
C ARG A 117 9.34 -6.43 -2.10
N PRO A 118 9.64 -7.64 -2.58
CA PRO A 118 8.64 -8.72 -2.71
C PRO A 118 8.10 -9.18 -1.36
N ARG A 119 8.88 -9.07 -0.28
CA ARG A 119 8.44 -9.38 1.09
C ARG A 119 7.41 -8.38 1.62
N VAL A 120 7.58 -7.10 1.28
CA VAL A 120 6.62 -6.04 1.63
C VAL A 120 5.32 -6.25 0.84
N ALA A 121 5.44 -6.51 -0.46
CA ALA A 121 4.30 -6.83 -1.31
C ALA A 121 3.53 -8.05 -0.78
N TYR A 122 4.23 -9.13 -0.44
CA TYR A 122 3.62 -10.32 0.15
C TYR A 122 2.90 -10.02 1.47
N ALA A 123 3.51 -9.24 2.36
CA ALA A 123 2.90 -8.87 3.63
C ALA A 123 1.62 -8.03 3.44
N VAL A 124 1.61 -7.11 2.48
CA VAL A 124 0.41 -6.32 2.17
C VAL A 124 -0.66 -7.18 1.50
N LEU A 125 -0.29 -8.12 0.63
CA LEU A 125 -1.27 -8.85 -0.17
C LEU A 125 -1.78 -10.15 0.47
N ALA A 126 -0.89 -10.96 1.06
CA ALA A 126 -1.23 -12.28 1.58
C ALA A 126 -1.59 -12.25 3.08
N GLU A 127 -0.81 -11.51 3.88
CA GLU A 127 -1.03 -11.51 5.34
C GLU A 127 -2.33 -10.79 5.70
N LEU A 128 -2.73 -9.74 4.96
CA LEU A 128 -3.99 -9.03 5.21
C LEU A 128 -5.24 -9.88 4.95
N ALA A 129 -5.18 -10.77 3.95
CA ALA A 129 -6.28 -11.66 3.61
C ALA A 129 -6.56 -12.70 4.71
N GLY A 130 -5.54 -13.05 5.51
CA GLY A 130 -5.63 -13.98 6.64
C GLY A 130 -6.05 -13.37 7.97
N LEU A 131 -6.31 -12.06 8.03
CA LEU A 131 -6.60 -11.35 9.27
C LEU A 131 -8.09 -11.38 9.66
N GLU A 132 -8.34 -11.00 10.91
CA GLU A 132 -9.66 -10.66 11.43
C GLU A 132 -10.35 -9.54 10.61
N GLU A 133 -11.54 -9.13 11.05
CA GLU A 133 -12.43 -8.21 10.33
C GLU A 133 -11.76 -6.89 9.85
N SER A 134 -10.77 -6.32 10.56
CA SER A 134 -10.06 -5.11 10.10
C SER A 134 -9.18 -5.34 8.87
N GLY A 135 -8.48 -6.48 8.79
CA GLY A 135 -7.65 -6.80 7.64
C GLY A 135 -8.46 -7.26 6.43
N ARG A 136 -9.59 -7.97 6.62
CA ARG A 136 -10.53 -8.27 5.53
C ARG A 136 -11.12 -7.01 4.90
N ARG A 137 -11.38 -5.96 5.69
CA ARG A 137 -11.77 -4.65 5.14
C ARG A 137 -10.63 -4.01 4.37
N ALA A 138 -9.45 -3.90 4.97
CA ALA A 138 -8.28 -3.32 4.31
C ALA A 138 -7.94 -4.03 2.98
N TRP A 139 -8.10 -5.36 2.92
CA TRP A 139 -7.94 -6.13 1.70
C TRP A 139 -8.98 -5.79 0.63
N ARG A 140 -10.26 -5.69 1.01
CA ARG A 140 -11.33 -5.26 0.08
C ARG A 140 -11.09 -3.84 -0.42
N ASP A 141 -10.77 -2.92 0.48
CA ASP A 141 -10.49 -1.53 0.15
C ASP A 141 -9.29 -1.44 -0.81
N ALA A 142 -8.23 -2.24 -0.59
CA ALA A 142 -7.08 -2.30 -1.48
C ALA A 142 -7.43 -2.87 -2.87
N LEU A 143 -8.28 -3.90 -2.94
CA LEU A 143 -8.77 -4.47 -4.21
C LEU A 143 -9.62 -3.46 -4.98
N GLU A 144 -10.56 -2.80 -4.30
CA GLU A 144 -11.43 -1.77 -4.87
C GLU A 144 -10.60 -0.57 -5.35
N GLY A 145 -9.61 -0.14 -4.56
CA GLY A 145 -8.68 0.93 -4.92
C GLY A 145 -7.82 0.59 -6.14
N LEU A 146 -7.28 -0.63 -6.22
CA LEU A 146 -6.53 -1.09 -7.39
C LEU A 146 -7.43 -1.19 -8.64
N ALA A 147 -8.64 -1.72 -8.50
CA ALA A 147 -9.61 -1.80 -9.60
C ALA A 147 -9.96 -0.40 -10.13
N ALA A 148 -10.23 0.55 -9.23
CA ALA A 148 -10.49 1.94 -9.58
C ALA A 148 -9.29 2.58 -10.28
N ALA A 149 -8.07 2.33 -9.81
CA ALA A 149 -6.84 2.83 -10.44
C ALA A 149 -6.63 2.25 -11.85
N ILE A 150 -6.91 0.97 -12.06
CA ILE A 150 -6.83 0.33 -13.39
C ILE A 150 -7.86 0.94 -14.33
N ALA A 151 -9.13 1.05 -13.91
CA ALA A 151 -10.19 1.63 -14.73
C ALA A 151 -9.88 3.09 -15.10
N ALA A 152 -9.38 3.88 -14.15
CA ALA A 152 -8.93 5.25 -14.40
C ALA A 152 -7.73 5.29 -15.36
N GLY A 153 -6.73 4.41 -15.16
CA GLY A 153 -5.55 4.31 -16.02
C GLY A 153 -5.89 4.00 -17.48
N VAL A 154 -6.90 3.15 -17.74
CA VAL A 154 -7.41 2.88 -19.08
C VAL A 154 -7.97 4.16 -19.72
N VAL A 155 -8.83 4.88 -19.01
CA VAL A 155 -9.41 6.15 -19.50
C VAL A 155 -8.31 7.18 -19.80
N VAL A 156 -7.35 7.33 -18.89
CA VAL A 156 -6.23 8.27 -19.03
C VAL A 156 -5.34 7.89 -20.20
N SER A 157 -4.99 6.61 -20.35
CA SER A 157 -4.16 6.11 -21.46
C SER A 157 -4.85 6.33 -22.82
N ARG A 158 -6.17 6.16 -22.89
CA ARG A 158 -6.96 6.44 -24.10
C ARG A 158 -6.99 7.93 -24.42
N ALA A 159 -7.21 8.78 -23.42
CA ALA A 159 -7.21 10.22 -23.57
C ALA A 159 -5.84 10.75 -24.04
N ALA A 160 -4.74 10.21 -23.52
CA ALA A 160 -3.37 10.60 -23.85
C ALA A 160 -3.05 10.46 -25.36
N VAL A 161 -3.69 9.49 -26.03
CA VAL A 161 -3.51 9.22 -27.47
C VAL A 161 -4.71 9.62 -28.33
N GLY A 162 -5.65 10.40 -27.79
CA GLY A 162 -6.82 10.89 -28.52
C GLY A 162 -7.86 9.83 -28.89
N ALA A 163 -7.87 8.68 -28.21
CA ALA A 163 -8.90 7.64 -28.38
C ALA A 163 -10.18 7.97 -27.58
N SER A 164 -11.32 7.37 -27.96
CA SER A 164 -12.61 7.59 -27.26
C SER A 164 -12.53 7.18 -25.79
N THR A 165 -12.96 8.04 -24.87
CA THR A 165 -13.02 7.78 -23.42
C THR A 165 -14.41 7.38 -22.93
N GLU A 166 -15.39 7.25 -23.84
CA GLU A 166 -16.75 6.80 -23.49
C GLU A 166 -16.77 5.33 -23.09
N LEU A 167 -15.85 4.56 -23.65
CA LEU A 167 -15.64 3.16 -23.37
C LEU A 167 -14.89 3.00 -22.05
N ARG A 168 -15.50 2.32 -21.08
CA ARG A 168 -14.97 2.17 -19.72
C ARG A 168 -14.96 0.70 -19.33
N LEU A 169 -13.92 0.34 -18.57
CA LEU A 169 -13.92 -0.93 -17.87
C LEU A 169 -14.99 -0.86 -16.76
N GLY A 170 -15.99 -1.74 -16.81
CA GLY A 170 -17.00 -1.83 -15.76
C GLY A 170 -16.43 -2.27 -14.42
N ASP A 171 -17.09 -1.94 -13.32
CA ASP A 171 -16.58 -2.18 -11.96
C ASP A 171 -16.23 -3.66 -11.71
N ASP A 172 -17.11 -4.58 -12.11
CA ASP A 172 -16.87 -6.03 -11.98
C ASP A 172 -15.69 -6.51 -12.84
N ALA A 173 -15.52 -5.95 -14.04
CA ALA A 173 -14.40 -6.27 -14.92
C ALA A 173 -13.08 -5.75 -14.35
N ALA A 174 -13.08 -4.54 -13.78
CA ALA A 174 -11.93 -3.96 -13.11
C ALA A 174 -11.52 -4.78 -11.87
N ALA A 175 -12.50 -5.19 -11.05
CA ALA A 175 -12.27 -6.05 -9.90
C ALA A 175 -11.71 -7.43 -10.30
N PHE A 176 -12.24 -8.02 -11.37
CA PHE A 176 -11.73 -9.29 -11.91
C PHE A 176 -10.26 -9.19 -12.35
N VAL A 177 -9.91 -8.14 -13.09
CA VAL A 177 -8.53 -7.89 -13.53
C VAL A 177 -7.61 -7.64 -12.33
N ALA A 178 -8.03 -6.82 -11.36
CA ALA A 178 -7.26 -6.55 -10.15
C ALA A 178 -6.96 -7.84 -9.36
N GLY A 179 -7.98 -8.69 -9.16
CA GLY A 179 -7.82 -9.98 -8.50
C GLY A 179 -6.85 -10.91 -9.24
N GLY A 180 -6.97 -11.02 -10.56
CA GLY A 180 -6.07 -11.84 -11.38
C GLY A 180 -4.62 -11.35 -11.35
N LEU A 181 -4.40 -10.03 -11.35
CA LEU A 181 -3.06 -9.44 -11.23
C LEU A 181 -2.44 -9.71 -9.87
N ILE A 182 -3.21 -9.62 -8.78
CA ILE A 182 -2.70 -9.90 -7.45
C ILE A 182 -2.35 -11.38 -7.29
N GLU A 183 -3.21 -12.30 -7.77
CA GLU A 183 -2.90 -13.73 -7.72
C GLU A 183 -1.64 -14.05 -8.54
N GLY A 184 -1.53 -13.48 -9.75
CA GLY A 184 -0.33 -13.62 -10.57
C GLY A 184 0.93 -13.06 -9.90
N LEU A 185 0.82 -11.92 -9.21
CA LEU A 185 1.90 -11.31 -8.45
C LEU A 185 2.31 -12.17 -7.24
N ILE A 186 1.35 -12.74 -6.50
CA ILE A 186 1.63 -13.68 -5.40
C ILE A 186 2.39 -14.89 -5.93
N GLY A 187 1.97 -15.44 -7.09
CA GLY A 187 2.69 -16.49 -7.79
C GLY A 187 4.15 -16.10 -8.09
N LEU A 188 4.37 -14.92 -8.67
CA LEU A 188 5.71 -14.37 -8.97
C LEU A 188 6.60 -14.19 -7.73
N ILE A 189 6.00 -13.91 -6.58
CA ILE A 189 6.70 -13.72 -5.30
C ILE A 189 7.10 -15.06 -4.68
N ILE A 190 6.20 -16.03 -4.66
CA ILE A 190 6.43 -17.34 -4.02
C ILE A 190 7.32 -18.23 -4.89
N GLU A 191 7.21 -18.10 -6.21
CA GLU A 191 7.94 -18.94 -7.15
C GLU A 191 9.46 -18.65 -7.12
N SER A 192 10.23 -19.70 -6.82
CA SER A 192 11.70 -19.66 -6.96
C SER A 192 12.07 -19.80 -8.43
N ALA A 193 12.02 -18.69 -9.15
CA ALA A 193 12.47 -18.58 -10.53
C ALA A 193 13.82 -17.87 -10.62
N ASP A 194 14.65 -18.25 -11.58
CA ASP A 194 15.77 -17.42 -12.02
C ASP A 194 15.25 -16.09 -12.63
N ALA A 195 16.17 -15.16 -12.89
CA ALA A 195 15.82 -13.82 -13.34
C ALA A 195 15.13 -13.82 -14.71
N ASP A 196 15.56 -14.68 -15.63
CA ASP A 196 15.04 -14.74 -17.00
C ASP A 196 13.62 -15.33 -17.02
N HIS A 197 13.41 -16.41 -16.27
CA HIS A 197 12.09 -17.02 -16.13
C HIS A 197 11.09 -16.06 -15.47
N ARG A 198 11.52 -15.34 -14.41
CA ARG A 198 10.69 -14.32 -13.76
C ARG A 198 10.34 -13.18 -14.72
N ALA A 199 11.30 -12.70 -15.51
CA ALA A 199 11.06 -11.64 -16.49
C ALA A 199 10.03 -12.08 -17.55
N ALA A 200 10.18 -13.28 -18.13
CA ALA A 200 9.24 -13.82 -19.10
C ALA A 200 7.82 -13.96 -18.50
N ARG A 201 7.71 -14.35 -17.23
CA ARG A 201 6.44 -14.49 -16.52
C ARG A 201 5.76 -13.14 -16.27
N ILE A 202 6.53 -12.10 -15.92
CA ILE A 202 6.04 -10.72 -15.81
C ILE A 202 5.45 -10.27 -17.15
N ASP A 203 6.20 -10.46 -18.24
CA ASP A 203 5.77 -10.04 -19.58
C ASP A 203 4.50 -10.80 -20.01
N ALA A 204 4.44 -12.10 -19.77
CA ALA A 204 3.25 -12.91 -20.07
C ALA A 204 2.01 -12.49 -19.25
N LEU A 205 2.18 -12.18 -17.96
CA LEU A 205 1.09 -11.72 -17.11
C LEU A 205 0.57 -10.34 -17.55
N ALA A 206 1.49 -9.43 -17.87
CA ALA A 206 1.15 -8.09 -18.36
C ALA A 206 0.38 -8.14 -19.69
N ALA A 207 0.88 -8.91 -20.67
CA ALA A 207 0.22 -9.10 -21.96
C ALA A 207 -1.17 -9.73 -21.79
N THR A 208 -1.29 -10.74 -20.93
CA THR A 208 -2.58 -11.40 -20.64
C THR A 208 -3.60 -10.41 -20.05
N ALA A 209 -3.19 -9.62 -19.06
CA ALA A 209 -4.06 -8.65 -18.41
C ALA A 209 -4.46 -7.52 -19.35
N ALA A 210 -3.53 -6.98 -20.15
CA ALA A 210 -3.81 -5.94 -21.14
C ALA A 210 -4.78 -6.44 -22.23
N HIS A 211 -4.60 -7.68 -22.70
CA HIS A 211 -5.52 -8.30 -23.63
C HIS A 211 -6.93 -8.45 -23.04
N ALA A 212 -7.03 -8.93 -21.78
CA ALA A 212 -8.30 -9.04 -21.08
C ALA A 212 -8.99 -7.68 -20.90
N ILE A 213 -8.26 -6.67 -20.45
CA ILE A 213 -8.76 -5.28 -20.33
C ILE A 213 -9.28 -4.79 -21.68
N SER A 214 -8.55 -5.05 -22.77
CA SER A 214 -8.96 -4.58 -24.09
C SER A 214 -10.29 -5.20 -24.52
N ARG A 215 -10.45 -6.51 -24.31
CA ARG A 215 -11.67 -7.25 -24.65
C ARG A 215 -12.87 -6.92 -23.77
N LEU A 216 -12.62 -6.46 -22.54
CA LEU A 216 -13.65 -6.06 -21.57
C LEU A 216 -14.01 -4.58 -21.65
N ALA A 217 -13.12 -3.78 -22.25
CA ALA A 217 -13.41 -2.39 -22.56
C ALA A 217 -14.34 -2.30 -23.77
N ASP A 218 -14.09 -3.05 -24.86
CA ASP A 218 -14.88 -3.04 -26.11
C ASP A 218 -16.38 -3.36 -25.95
#